data_AF-A0A7K4F979-F1
#
_entry.id   AF-A0A7K4F979-F1
#
_cell.length_a   1.000
_cell.length_b   1.000
_cell.length_c   1.000
_cell.angle_alpha   90.00
_cell.angle_beta   90.00
_cell.angle_gamma   90.00
#
_symmetry.space_group_name_H-M   'P 1'
#
loop_
_entity.id
_entity.type
_entity.pdbx_description
1 polymer ?
#
loop_
_entity_poly.entity_id
_entity_poly.type
_entity_poly.pdbx_seq_one_letter_code
_entity_poly.pdbx_strand_id
1 'polypeptide(L)'
;MIKRKRFGQHFLNSNPIAQTIASEAKITKNDVVFELGTGLGILTSLLCQNAKKVISVDVDKQLTENAKSKFSGIDNLVLKSGDGFKIKDSFTIFVSNLPYSKSKEAIEWLAESSF
;
A
#
# COMPACT_ATOMS: atom_id res chain seq x y z
N MET A 1 -6.63 -2.60 19.02
CA MET A 1 -5.59 -1.83 18.30
C MET A 1 -4.24 -2.46 18.59
N ILE A 2 -3.63 -3.15 17.62
CA ILE A 2 -2.28 -3.72 17.77
C ILE A 2 -1.28 -2.59 17.51
N LYS A 3 -0.71 -1.99 18.56
CA LYS A 3 0.24 -0.88 18.45
C LYS A 3 1.67 -1.43 18.38
N ARG A 4 2.33 -1.37 17.21
CA ARG A 4 3.79 -1.51 17.12
C ARG A 4 4.42 -0.12 17.18
N LYS A 5 5.18 0.14 18.24
CA LYS A 5 5.67 1.48 18.63
C LYS A 5 6.75 2.07 17.71
N ARG A 6 7.35 1.30 16.79
CA ARG A 6 8.57 1.73 16.05
C ARG A 6 8.32 2.82 14.99
N PHE A 7 7.13 2.87 14.39
CA PHE A 7 6.82 3.77 13.25
C PHE A 7 5.48 4.53 13.40
N GLY A 8 4.86 4.53 14.59
CA GLY A 8 3.55 5.18 14.79
C GLY A 8 2.40 4.54 14.01
N GLN A 9 2.54 3.28 13.61
CA GLN A 9 1.59 2.57 12.76
C GLN A 9 0.29 2.23 13.49
N HIS A 10 -0.83 2.43 12.78
CA HIS A 10 -2.15 1.93 13.15
C HIS A 10 -2.60 0.94 12.08
N PHE A 11 -2.60 -0.35 12.41
CA PHE A 11 -3.00 -1.36 11.44
C PHE A 11 -4.50 -1.31 11.19
N LEU A 12 -4.88 -1.19 9.92
CA LEU A 12 -6.22 -1.47 9.46
C LEU A 12 -6.53 -2.94 9.76
N ASN A 13 -7.57 -3.18 10.55
CA ASN A 13 -7.99 -4.52 10.99
C ASN A 13 -9.47 -4.82 10.67
N SER A 14 -10.15 -3.90 9.99
CA SER A 14 -11.56 -4.00 9.62
C SER A 14 -11.68 -4.32 8.13
N ASN A 15 -12.14 -5.54 7.81
CA ASN A 15 -12.39 -5.95 6.43
C ASN A 15 -13.44 -5.09 5.73
N PRO A 16 -14.58 -4.71 6.35
CA PRO A 16 -15.54 -3.80 5.72
C PRO A 16 -14.93 -2.47 5.31
N ILE A 17 -14.13 -1.85 6.19
CA ILE A 17 -13.46 -0.59 5.88
C ILE A 17 -12.46 -0.76 4.73
N ALA A 18 -11.68 -1.86 4.73
CA ALA A 18 -10.75 -2.14 3.65
C ALA A 18 -11.45 -2.34 2.29
N GLN A 19 -12.61 -3.01 2.28
CA GLN A 19 -13.43 -3.15 1.08
C GLN A 19 -13.95 -1.80 0.59
N THR A 20 -14.44 -0.95 1.48
CA THR A 20 -14.85 0.41 1.14
C THR A 20 -13.71 1.23 0.54
N ILE A 21 -12.51 1.19 1.13
CA ILE A 21 -11.34 1.89 0.57
C ILE A 21 -11.04 1.39 -0.85
N ALA A 22 -11.00 0.07 -1.04
CA ALA A 22 -10.72 -0.53 -2.34
C ALA A 22 -11.79 -0.19 -3.40
N SER A 23 -13.07 -0.12 -3.01
CA SER A 23 -14.17 0.23 -3.93
C SER A 23 -14.15 1.71 -4.31
N GLU A 24 -13.92 2.60 -3.35
CA GLU A 24 -13.88 4.06 -3.58
C GLU A 24 -12.68 4.49 -4.42
N ALA A 25 -11.60 3.69 -4.42
CA ALA A 25 -10.45 3.92 -5.28
C ALA A 25 -10.76 3.72 -6.78
N LYS A 26 -11.93 3.12 -7.14
CA LYS A 26 -12.41 2.93 -8.52
C LYS A 26 -11.38 2.28 -9.45
N ILE A 27 -10.59 1.36 -8.90
CA ILE A 27 -9.50 0.66 -9.58
C ILE A 27 -10.06 -0.25 -10.67
N THR A 28 -9.42 -0.24 -11.84
CA THR A 28 -9.74 -1.10 -12.98
C THR A 28 -8.57 -2.03 -13.33
N LYS A 29 -8.82 -2.99 -14.23
CA LYS A 29 -7.80 -3.91 -14.76
C LYS A 29 -6.76 -3.26 -15.67
N ASN A 30 -6.86 -1.94 -15.89
CA ASN A 30 -5.84 -1.17 -16.59
C ASN A 30 -4.88 -0.45 -15.63
N ASP A 31 -5.24 -0.36 -14.34
CA ASP A 31 -4.52 0.47 -13.39
C ASP A 31 -3.31 -0.21 -12.77
N VAL A 32 -2.26 0.59 -12.59
CA VAL A 32 -1.12 0.25 -11.76
C VAL A 32 -1.29 0.97 -10.43
N VAL A 33 -1.52 0.22 -9.36
CA VAL A 33 -1.73 0.77 -8.03
C VAL A 33 -0.41 0.85 -7.29
N PHE A 34 -0.08 2.02 -6.77
CA PHE A 34 1.01 2.21 -5.82
C PHE A 34 0.44 2.27 -4.40
N GLU A 35 0.75 1.27 -3.59
CA GLU A 35 0.40 1.20 -2.18
C GLU A 35 1.58 1.61 -1.30
N LEU A 36 1.43 2.69 -0.53
CA LEU A 36 2.39 3.05 0.49
C LEU A 36 1.97 2.47 1.84
N GLY A 37 2.79 1.61 2.43
CA GLY A 37 2.52 0.93 3.70
C GLY A 37 1.70 -0.35 3.55
N THR A 38 2.36 -1.46 3.19
CA THR A 38 1.77 -2.81 3.09
C THR A 38 1.06 -3.24 4.39
N GLY A 39 1.66 -2.95 5.55
CA GLY A 39 1.11 -3.32 6.85
C GLY A 39 0.88 -4.82 7.00
N LEU A 40 -0.33 -5.22 7.37
CA LEU A 40 -0.75 -6.63 7.47
C LEU A 40 -1.28 -7.20 6.14
N GLY A 41 -1.31 -6.38 5.09
CA GLY A 41 -1.71 -6.75 3.74
C GLY A 41 -3.21 -6.93 3.51
N ILE A 42 -4.07 -6.44 4.42
CA ILE A 42 -5.54 -6.52 4.26
C ILE A 42 -6.00 -5.74 3.03
N LEU A 43 -5.44 -4.55 2.81
CA LEU A 43 -5.77 -3.73 1.64
C LEU A 43 -5.08 -4.28 0.39
N THR A 44 -3.79 -4.61 0.47
CA THR A 44 -2.99 -5.19 -0.62
C THR A 44 -3.72 -6.30 -1.38
N SER A 45 -4.32 -7.27 -0.68
CA SER A 45 -5.04 -8.37 -1.34
C SER A 45 -6.26 -7.91 -2.13
N LEU A 46 -7.00 -6.92 -1.62
CA LEU A 46 -8.18 -6.36 -2.29
C LEU A 46 -7.78 -5.52 -3.51
N LEU A 47 -6.66 -4.79 -3.42
CA LEU A 47 -6.11 -4.04 -4.55
C LEU A 47 -5.70 -4.99 -5.69
N CYS A 48 -5.05 -6.11 -5.36
CA CYS A 48 -4.61 -7.10 -6.37
C CYS A 48 -5.78 -7.74 -7.12
N GLN A 49 -6.94 -7.89 -6.47
CA GLN A 49 -8.14 -8.43 -7.11
C GLN A 49 -8.69 -7.52 -8.21
N ASN A 50 -8.46 -6.21 -8.15
CA ASN A 50 -9.05 -5.24 -9.08
C ASN A 50 -8.04 -4.67 -10.09
N ALA A 51 -6.79 -4.46 -9.66
CA ALA A 51 -5.75 -3.81 -10.46
C ALA A 51 -5.14 -4.71 -11.55
N LYS A 52 -4.49 -4.07 -12.53
CA LYS A 52 -3.54 -4.73 -13.44
C LYS A 52 -2.30 -5.20 -12.68
N LYS A 53 -1.77 -4.31 -11.83
CA LYS A 53 -0.54 -4.51 -11.04
C LYS A 53 -0.63 -3.71 -9.76
N VAL A 54 -0.11 -4.26 -8.66
CA VAL A 54 0.06 -3.57 -7.39
C VAL A 54 1.54 -3.52 -7.04
N ILE A 55 2.04 -2.33 -6.73
CA ILE A 55 3.38 -2.10 -6.19
C ILE A 55 3.18 -1.62 -4.77
N SER A 56 3.54 -2.44 -3.79
CA SER A 56 3.36 -2.13 -2.38
C SER A 56 4.72 -1.99 -1.69
N VAL A 57 4.93 -0.86 -1.02
CA VAL A 57 6.20 -0.49 -0.39
C VAL A 57 5.99 -0.28 1.10
N ASP A 58 6.77 -0.98 1.93
CA ASP A 58 6.75 -0.78 3.40
C ASP A 58 8.13 -0.44 3.95
N VAL A 59 8.18 0.50 4.89
CA VAL A 59 9.41 0.87 5.59
C VAL A 59 9.82 -0.19 6.61
N ASP A 60 8.87 -0.96 7.14
CA ASP A 60 9.14 -2.09 8.02
C ASP A 60 9.44 -3.34 7.20
N LYS A 61 10.74 -3.62 7.04
CA LYS A 61 11.25 -4.82 6.36
C LYS A 61 10.63 -6.11 6.88
N GLN A 62 10.33 -6.23 8.17
CA GLN A 62 9.74 -7.46 8.70
C GLN A 62 8.32 -7.68 8.18
N LEU A 63 7.54 -6.60 8.03
CA LEU A 63 6.20 -6.69 7.45
C LEU A 63 6.26 -7.05 5.97
N THR A 64 7.19 -6.46 5.22
CA THR A 64 7.40 -6.81 3.80
C THR A 64 7.74 -8.30 3.63
N GLU A 65 8.67 -8.84 4.42
CA GLU A 65 9.04 -10.26 4.31
C GLU A 65 7.88 -11.19 4.69
N ASN A 66 7.14 -10.87 5.75
CA ASN A 66 5.91 -11.61 6.09
C ASN A 66 4.88 -11.56 4.96
N ALA A 67 4.71 -10.40 4.32
CA ALA A 67 3.80 -10.23 3.19
C ALA A 67 4.26 -11.06 1.98
N LYS A 68 5.56 -11.11 1.69
CA LYS A 68 6.10 -11.95 0.60
C LYS A 68 5.79 -13.43 0.80
N SER A 69 5.95 -13.94 2.03
CA SER A 69 5.58 -15.32 2.35
C SER A 69 4.08 -15.54 2.23
N LYS A 70 3.25 -14.59 2.68
CA LYS A 70 1.79 -14.68 2.67
C LYS A 70 1.19 -14.59 1.27
N PHE A 71 1.78 -13.81 0.37
CA PHE A 71 1.23 -13.48 -0.94
C PHE A 71 2.06 -14.05 -2.10
N SER A 72 2.82 -15.12 -1.87
CA SER A 72 3.69 -15.75 -2.87
C SER A 72 2.96 -16.24 -4.13
N GLY A 73 1.65 -16.49 -4.06
CA GLY A 73 0.81 -16.89 -5.19
C GLY A 73 0.09 -15.76 -5.92
N ILE A 74 0.41 -14.49 -5.65
CA ILE A 74 -0.21 -13.33 -6.32
C ILE A 74 0.76 -12.77 -7.36
N ASP A 75 0.52 -13.11 -8.63
CA ASP A 75 1.44 -12.78 -9.73
C ASP A 75 1.52 -11.29 -10.06
N ASN A 76 0.45 -10.53 -9.80
CA ASN A 76 0.38 -9.10 -10.11
C ASN A 76 0.85 -8.19 -8.95
N LEU A 77 1.46 -8.76 -7.91
CA LEU A 77 1.92 -8.03 -6.73
C LEU A 77 3.46 -7.92 -6.69
N VAL A 78 3.95 -6.70 -6.53
CA VAL A 78 5.37 -6.42 -6.29
C VAL A 78 5.52 -5.83 -4.88
N LEU A 79 6.24 -6.53 -4.01
CA LEU A 79 6.51 -6.10 -2.63
C LEU A 79 7.94 -5.57 -2.52
N LYS A 80 8.09 -4.31 -2.07
CA LYS A 80 9.39 -3.67 -1.84
C LYS A 80 9.50 -3.23 -0.37
N SER A 81 10.70 -3.34 0.19
CA SER A 81 11.00 -2.74 1.49
C SER A 81 11.80 -1.47 1.27
N GLY A 82 11.44 -0.38 1.95
CA GLY A 82 12.15 0.89 1.87
C GLY A 82 11.27 2.11 2.09
N ASP A 83 11.85 3.26 1.81
CA ASP A 83 11.16 4.55 1.81
C ASP A 83 10.41 4.73 0.49
N GLY A 84 9.08 4.59 0.52
CA GLY A 84 8.27 4.65 -0.70
C GLY A 84 8.21 6.05 -1.32
N PHE A 85 8.54 7.12 -0.61
CA PHE A 85 8.64 8.47 -1.19
C PHE A 85 9.87 8.63 -2.11
N LYS A 86 10.80 7.67 -2.12
CA LYS A 86 11.99 7.67 -2.98
C LYS A 86 11.84 6.79 -4.21
N ILE A 87 10.70 6.12 -4.34
CA ILE A 87 10.43 5.18 -5.41
C ILE A 87 9.93 5.93 -6.65
N LYS A 88 10.42 5.52 -7.83
CA LYS A 88 10.12 6.15 -9.13
C LYS A 88 9.32 5.24 -10.08
N ASP A 89 8.68 4.20 -9.56
CA ASP A 89 7.80 3.38 -10.38
C ASP A 89 6.61 4.21 -10.85
N SER A 90 6.26 4.13 -12.14
CA SER A 90 5.03 4.74 -12.65
C SER A 90 3.80 4.00 -12.13
N PHE A 91 2.76 4.76 -11.78
CA PHE A 91 1.48 4.24 -11.31
C PHE A 91 0.35 5.13 -11.84
N THR A 92 -0.88 4.64 -11.82
CA THR A 92 -2.08 5.43 -12.19
C THR A 92 -2.92 5.80 -10.99
N ILE A 93 -2.85 5.00 -9.92
CA ILE A 93 -3.62 5.20 -8.69
C ILE A 93 -2.69 5.05 -7.49
N PHE A 94 -2.73 6.04 -6.60
CA PHE A 94 -2.11 5.97 -5.28
C PHE A 94 -3.14 5.57 -4.22
N VAL A 95 -2.81 4.58 -3.38
CA VAL A 95 -3.66 4.17 -2.25
C VAL A 95 -2.80 4.01 -1.01
N SER A 96 -3.30 4.41 0.17
CA SER A 96 -2.58 4.17 1.41
C SER A 96 -3.45 4.29 2.67
N ASN A 97 -3.00 3.64 3.75
CA ASN A 97 -3.46 3.86 5.13
C ASN A 97 -2.26 4.29 6.01
N LEU A 98 -1.72 5.48 5.75
CA LEU A 98 -0.55 5.99 6.46
C LEU A 98 -0.85 6.39 7.91
N PRO A 99 0.17 6.36 8.79
CA PRO A 99 0.14 7.15 10.01
C PRO A 99 -0.11 8.63 9.68
N TYR A 100 -0.88 9.32 10.53
CA TYR A 100 -1.17 10.75 10.36
C TYR A 100 0.10 11.62 10.25
N SER A 101 1.19 11.23 10.91
CA SER A 101 2.48 11.94 10.83
C SER A 101 3.13 11.91 9.44
N LYS A 102 2.67 11.03 8.54
CA LYS A 102 3.17 10.87 7.16
C LYS A 102 2.20 11.38 6.09
N SER A 103 1.00 11.80 6.47
CA SER A 103 0.00 12.30 5.52
C SER A 103 0.45 13.56 4.79
N LYS A 104 1.08 14.52 5.48
CA LYS A 104 1.59 15.76 4.85
C LYS A 104 2.64 15.44 3.78
N GLU A 105 3.65 14.66 4.15
CA GLU A 105 4.75 14.24 3.26
C GLU A 105 4.22 13.49 2.04
N ALA A 106 3.18 12.66 2.19
CA ALA A 106 2.56 11.97 1.07
C ALA A 106 1.86 12.90 0.08
N ILE A 107 1.16 13.93 0.57
CA ILE A 107 0.50 14.90 -0.30
C ILE A 107 1.53 15.77 -1.03
N GLU A 108 2.57 16.23 -0.33
CA GLU A 108 3.69 16.98 -0.95
C GLU A 108 4.38 16.12 -2.03
N TRP A 109 4.70 14.86 -1.71
CA TRP A 109 5.30 13.92 -2.65
C TRP A 109 4.42 13.67 -3.88
N LEU A 110 3.11 13.48 -3.71
CA LEU A 110 2.19 13.33 -4.83
C LEU A 110 2.10 14.57 -5.72
N ALA A 111 2.19 15.77 -5.15
CA ALA A 111 2.14 17.01 -5.93
C ALA A 111 3.37 17.20 -6.83
N GLU A 112 4.52 16.63 -6.44
CA GLU A 112 5.77 16.67 -7.20
C GLU A 112 5.98 15.44 -8.09
N SER A 113 5.23 14.37 -7.83
CA SER A 113 5.34 13.12 -8.58
C SER A 113 4.57 13.21 -9.88
N SER A 114 5.23 12.85 -10.98
CA SER A 114 4.55 12.60 -12.26
C SER A 114 4.04 11.16 -12.26
N PHE A 115 2.72 10.99 -12.25
CA PHE A 115 2.04 9.69 -12.34
C PHE A 115 0.98 9.72 -13.45
#